data_AF-A0A101FET5-F1
#
_entry.id   AF-A0A101FET5-F1
#
_cell.length_a   1.000
_cell.length_b   1.000
_cell.length_c   1.000
_cell.angle_alpha   90.00
_cell.angle_beta   90.00
_cell.angle_gamma   90.00
#
_symmetry.space_group_name_H-M   'P 1'
#
loop_
_entity.id
_entity.type
_entity.pdbx_description
1 polymer ?
#
loop_
_entity_poly.entity_id
_entity_poly.type
_entity_poly.pdbx_seq_one_letter_code
_entity_poly.pdbx_strand_id
1 'polypeptide(L)'
;MTGVDIVNSLAVLLIITSLLVVESRSPRLSAHLYSLQSLVLVLIFISLAVFMEATPLYIWSITALLTKVILVPLILVRALRRVGDEGEPGTILSPAASVLTAAIFVGLAFIIVTPFHNEAILKLKPALAVSIAHFLLGLLCILTRRNAVKQILGYCLMENGSHLTLAFMAYNAPETVEIGILT
;
A
#
# COMPACT_ATOMS: atom_id res chain seq x y z
N MET A 1 9.66 13.48 18.22
CA MET A 1 8.96 12.24 17.81
C MET A 1 10.01 11.18 17.62
N THR A 2 9.83 9.97 18.14
CA THR A 2 10.75 8.86 17.86
C THR A 2 10.54 8.38 16.41
N GLY A 3 11.51 7.70 15.80
CA GLY A 3 11.37 7.15 14.44
C GLY A 3 10.16 6.21 14.30
N VAL A 4 9.84 5.48 15.37
CA VAL A 4 8.67 4.60 15.47
C VAL A 4 7.36 5.37 15.38
N ASP A 5 7.25 6.53 16.02
CA ASP A 5 6.04 7.36 16.01
C ASP A 5 5.74 7.89 14.59
N ILE A 6 6.79 8.22 13.84
CA ILE A 6 6.69 8.68 12.44
C ILE A 6 6.17 7.54 11.57
N VAL A 7 6.77 6.35 11.66
CA VAL A 7 6.33 5.17 10.90
C VAL A 7 4.87 4.82 11.21
N ASN A 8 4.48 4.81 12.49
CA ASN A 8 3.10 4.51 12.88
C ASN A 8 2.10 5.57 12.37
N SER A 9 2.47 6.85 12.42
CA SER A 9 1.63 7.93 11.88
C SER A 9 1.45 7.81 10.37
N LEU A 10 2.53 7.53 9.65
CA LEU A 10 2.50 7.27 8.21
C LEU A 10 1.71 6.01 7.87
N ALA A 11 1.79 4.96 8.70
CA ALA A 11 1.02 3.74 8.53
C ALA A 11 -0.50 4.00 8.61
N VAL A 12 -0.95 4.81 9.56
CA VAL A 12 -2.37 5.22 9.62
C VAL A 12 -2.75 6.00 8.36
N LEU A 13 -1.91 6.94 7.92
CA LEU A 13 -2.14 7.69 6.69
C LEU A 13 -2.16 6.79 5.44
N LEU A 14 -1.37 5.71 5.44
CA LEU A 14 -1.35 4.70 4.38
C LEU A 14 -2.71 4.01 4.26
N ILE A 15 -3.33 3.62 5.36
CA ILE A 15 -4.67 3.00 5.35
C ILE A 15 -5.72 3.98 4.83
N ILE A 16 -5.69 5.23 5.29
CA ILE A 16 -6.64 6.27 4.86
C ILE A 16 -6.52 6.49 3.35
N THR A 17 -5.29 6.70 2.85
CA THR A 17 -5.04 6.93 1.42
C THR A 17 -5.38 5.69 0.59
N SER A 18 -5.16 4.48 1.09
CA SER A 18 -5.58 3.24 0.43
C SER A 18 -7.09 3.14 0.29
N LEU A 19 -7.82 3.43 1.37
CA LEU A 19 -9.29 3.47 1.33
C LEU A 19 -9.80 4.50 0.33
N LEU A 20 -9.18 5.68 0.24
CA LEU A 20 -9.53 6.68 -0.77
C LEU A 20 -9.34 6.15 -2.19
N VAL A 21 -8.25 5.41 -2.46
CA VAL A 21 -8.03 4.75 -3.77
C VAL A 21 -9.11 3.72 -4.05
N VAL A 22 -9.48 2.90 -3.07
CA VAL A 22 -10.51 1.86 -3.21
C VAL A 22 -11.89 2.47 -3.43
N GLU A 23 -12.28 3.47 -2.64
CA GLU A 23 -13.64 4.02 -2.64
C GLU A 23 -13.91 5.09 -3.71
N SER A 24 -12.87 5.69 -4.29
CA SER A 24 -13.03 6.68 -5.34
C SER A 24 -13.74 6.09 -6.57
N ARG A 25 -14.85 6.72 -6.98
CA ARG A 25 -15.68 6.26 -8.12
C ARG A 25 -15.08 6.57 -9.49
N SER A 26 -14.17 7.54 -9.55
CA SER A 26 -13.51 7.90 -10.81
C SER A 26 -12.19 7.12 -10.91
N PRO A 27 -11.98 6.33 -11.98
CA PRO A 27 -10.70 5.66 -12.21
C PRO A 27 -9.54 6.66 -12.31
N ARG A 28 -9.80 7.83 -12.92
CA ARG A 28 -8.81 8.91 -13.05
C ARG A 28 -8.43 9.51 -11.69
N LEU A 29 -9.41 9.82 -10.85
CA LEU A 29 -9.12 10.29 -9.48
C LEU A 29 -8.41 9.21 -8.66
N SER A 30 -8.81 7.94 -8.81
CA SER A 30 -8.17 6.81 -8.14
C SER A 30 -6.68 6.70 -8.50
N ALA A 31 -6.30 6.94 -9.75
CA ALA A 31 -4.89 6.96 -10.17
C ALA A 31 -4.08 8.09 -9.51
N HIS A 32 -4.67 9.28 -9.32
CA HIS A 32 -4.03 10.37 -8.59
C HIS A 32 -3.93 10.10 -7.09
N LEU A 33 -4.97 9.53 -6.49
CA LEU A 33 -4.94 9.10 -5.09
C LEU A 33 -3.92 7.99 -4.85
N TYR A 34 -3.70 7.11 -5.85
CA TYR A 34 -2.67 6.08 -5.78
C TYR A 34 -1.25 6.68 -5.80
N SER A 35 -1.03 7.76 -6.57
CA SER A 35 0.22 8.52 -6.51
C SER A 35 0.49 9.06 -5.10
N LEU A 36 -0.53 9.65 -4.47
CA LEU A 36 -0.43 10.14 -3.09
C LEU A 36 -0.20 9.00 -2.08
N GLN A 37 -0.94 7.90 -2.22
CA GLN A 37 -0.79 6.71 -1.38
C GLN A 37 0.62 6.11 -1.49
N SER A 38 1.15 6.02 -2.71
CA SER A 38 2.51 5.53 -2.98
C SER A 38 3.58 6.50 -2.44
N LEU A 39 3.31 7.81 -2.41
CA LEU A 39 4.20 8.77 -1.78
C LEU A 39 4.29 8.53 -0.26
N VAL A 40 3.16 8.24 0.40
CA VAL A 40 3.15 7.85 1.81
C VAL A 40 3.98 6.58 2.03
N LEU A 41 3.86 5.58 1.15
CA LEU A 41 4.68 4.38 1.19
C LEU A 41 6.19 4.68 1.07
N VAL A 42 6.58 5.55 0.15
CA VAL A 42 7.99 5.99 0.00
C VAL A 42 8.51 6.64 1.27
N LEU A 43 7.69 7.49 1.92
CA LEU A 43 8.07 8.10 3.20
C LEU A 43 8.23 7.06 4.31
N ILE A 44 7.43 5.99 4.30
CA ILE A 44 7.60 4.86 5.23
C ILE A 44 8.94 4.16 4.95
N PHE A 45 9.27 3.83 3.71
CA PHE A 45 10.55 3.19 3.38
C PHE A 45 11.76 4.04 3.78
N ILE A 46 11.72 5.36 3.55
CA ILE A 46 12.78 6.28 4.01
C ILE A 46 12.88 6.28 5.54
N SER A 47 11.73 6.34 6.23
CA SER A 47 11.71 6.33 7.70
C SER A 47 12.28 5.02 8.27
N LEU A 48 11.99 3.88 7.62
CA LEU A 48 12.55 2.58 7.98
C LEU A 48 14.04 2.48 7.66
N ALA A 49 14.49 3.02 6.53
CA ALA A 49 15.90 3.05 6.16
C ALA A 49 16.75 3.76 7.23
N VAL A 50 16.24 4.88 7.75
CA VAL A 50 16.86 5.62 8.86
C VAL A 50 16.77 4.84 10.17
N PHE A 51 15.59 4.33 10.53
CA PHE A 51 15.36 3.71 11.83
C PHE A 51 16.07 2.35 11.99
N MET A 52 16.16 1.58 10.91
CA MET A 52 16.71 0.21 10.90
C MET A 52 18.15 0.17 10.37
N GLU A 53 18.74 1.32 10.03
CA GLU A 53 20.06 1.46 9.40
C GLU A 53 20.21 0.59 8.12
N ALA A 54 19.10 0.43 7.39
CA ALA A 54 19.01 -0.47 6.25
C ALA A 54 19.19 0.28 4.92
N THR A 55 20.44 0.41 4.47
CA THR A 55 20.80 1.11 3.22
C THR A 55 19.99 0.67 1.99
N PRO A 56 19.70 -0.63 1.77
CA PRO A 56 18.93 -1.06 0.60
C PRO A 56 17.52 -0.43 0.51
N LEU A 57 16.91 -0.05 1.64
CA LEU A 57 15.58 0.59 1.65
C LEU A 57 15.60 1.99 1.01
N TYR A 58 16.75 2.69 0.97
CA TYR A 58 16.86 3.94 0.22
C TYR A 58 16.71 3.70 -1.29
N ILE A 59 17.38 2.68 -1.82
CA ILE A 59 17.27 2.31 -3.24
C ILE A 59 15.82 1.95 -3.55
N TRP A 60 15.19 1.15 -2.67
CA TRP A 60 13.78 0.79 -2.83
C TRP A 60 12.84 1.99 -2.79
N SER A 61 13.11 2.97 -1.92
CA SER A 61 12.30 4.19 -1.86
C SER A 61 12.39 5.02 -3.15
N ILE A 62 13.59 5.08 -3.77
CA ILE A 62 13.81 5.78 -5.04
C ILE A 62 13.11 5.04 -6.18
N THR A 63 13.25 3.70 -6.25
CA THR A 63 12.58 2.91 -7.28
C THR A 63 11.06 3.06 -7.15
N ALA A 64 10.50 2.94 -5.94
CA ALA A 64 9.07 3.13 -5.68
C ALA A 64 8.58 4.56 -6.01
N LEU A 65 9.38 5.59 -5.75
CA LEU A 65 9.05 6.97 -6.13
C LEU A 65 8.94 7.10 -7.65
N LEU A 66 9.92 6.59 -8.40
CA LEU A 66 9.92 6.68 -9.85
C LEU A 66 8.82 5.81 -10.49
N THR A 67 8.65 4.58 -10.02
CA THR A 67 7.72 3.62 -10.62
C THR A 67 6.29 3.85 -10.16
N LYS A 68 6.04 3.91 -8.85
CA LYS A 68 4.67 3.91 -8.29
C LYS A 68 4.09 5.32 -8.15
N VAL A 69 4.88 6.33 -7.77
CA VAL A 69 4.36 7.72 -7.62
C VAL A 69 4.22 8.43 -8.97
N ILE A 70 5.15 8.19 -9.89
CA ILE A 70 5.20 8.92 -11.17
C ILE A 70 4.71 8.03 -12.32
N LEU A 71 5.41 6.93 -12.62
CA LEU A 71 5.22 6.17 -13.85
C LEU A 71 3.85 5.47 -13.92
N VAL A 72 3.43 4.75 -12.87
CA VAL A 72 2.15 4.03 -12.84
C VAL A 72 0.95 4.98 -13.03
N PRO A 73 0.76 6.06 -12.24
CA PRO A 73 -0.31 7.02 -12.46
C PRO A 73 -0.30 7.64 -13.86
N LEU A 74 0.89 7.96 -14.36
CA LEU A 74 1.06 8.52 -15.71
C LEU A 74 0.60 7.54 -16.81
N ILE A 75 0.92 6.25 -16.68
CA ILE A 75 0.48 5.22 -17.63
C ILE A 75 -1.04 5.05 -17.55
N LEU A 76 -1.59 4.92 -16.34
CA LEU A 76 -3.03 4.71 -16.15
C LEU A 76 -3.87 5.88 -16.65
N VAL A 77 -3.48 7.12 -16.33
CA VAL A 77 -4.18 8.32 -16.81
C VAL A 77 -4.10 8.43 -18.34
N ARG A 78 -2.96 8.06 -18.95
CA ARG A 78 -2.84 8.02 -20.42
C ARG A 78 -3.71 6.92 -21.04
N ALA A 79 -3.78 5.74 -20.43
CA ALA A 79 -4.62 4.64 -20.88
C ALA A 79 -6.11 5.04 -20.86
N LEU A 80 -6.57 5.63 -19.76
CA LEU A 80 -7.94 6.12 -19.61
C LEU A 80 -8.33 7.15 -20.69
N ARG A 81 -7.40 8.05 -21.08
CA ARG A 81 -7.65 9.02 -22.15
C ARG A 81 -7.81 8.39 -23.54
N ARG A 82 -7.23 7.21 -23.78
CA ARG A 82 -7.29 6.52 -25.09
C ARG A 82 -8.54 5.67 -25.24
N VAL A 83 -8.97 5.01 -24.17
CA VAL A 83 -10.11 4.08 -24.19
C VAL A 83 -11.45 4.81 -23.96
N GLY A 84 -11.40 6.02 -23.38
CA GLY A 84 -12.59 6.76 -22.94
C GLY A 84 -12.83 6.52 -21.45
N ASP A 85 -13.20 7.58 -20.73
CA ASP A 85 -13.57 7.51 -19.31
C ASP A 85 -15.03 7.03 -19.20
N GLU A 86 -15.28 5.81 -19.66
CA GLU A 86 -16.49 5.10 -19.28
C GLU A 86 -16.35 4.83 -17.79
N GLY A 87 -17.04 5.64 -16.99
CA GLY A 87 -16.96 5.60 -15.53
C GLY A 87 -17.15 4.19 -14.95
N GLU A 88 -16.93 4.04 -13.64
CA GLU A 88 -16.95 2.72 -13.02
C GLU A 88 -18.30 1.98 -13.21
N PRO A 89 -18.33 0.80 -13.87
CA PRO A 89 -19.56 0.07 -14.16
C PRO A 89 -20.05 -0.67 -12.91
N GLY A 90 -20.55 0.09 -11.94
CA GLY A 90 -21.06 -0.42 -10.65
C GLY A 90 -20.01 -1.15 -9.81
N THR A 91 -20.31 -1.31 -8.52
CA THR A 91 -19.48 -2.02 -7.55
C THR A 91 -20.26 -3.23 -7.03
N ILE A 92 -19.56 -4.32 -6.68
CA ILE A 92 -20.21 -5.51 -6.12
C ILE A 92 -20.75 -5.21 -4.71
N LEU A 93 -20.02 -4.42 -3.93
CA LEU A 93 -20.39 -3.98 -2.60
C LEU A 93 -20.87 -2.52 -2.61
N SER A 94 -21.82 -2.19 -1.73
CA SER A 94 -22.13 -0.80 -1.42
C SER A 94 -20.92 -0.14 -0.73
N PRO A 95 -20.76 1.20 -0.79
CA PRO A 95 -19.66 1.88 -0.12
C PRO A 95 -19.59 1.58 1.38
N ALA A 96 -20.75 1.52 2.06
CA ALA A 96 -20.82 1.18 3.48
C ALA A 96 -20.35 -0.26 3.75
N ALA A 97 -20.77 -1.23 2.94
CA ALA A 97 -20.32 -2.62 3.06
C ALA A 97 -18.81 -2.74 2.80
N SER A 98 -18.29 -2.04 1.79
CA SER A 98 -16.86 -2.02 1.45
C SER A 98 -16.02 -1.48 2.62
N VAL A 99 -16.42 -0.35 3.21
CA VAL A 99 -15.72 0.24 4.37
C VAL A 99 -15.81 -0.68 5.60
N LEU A 100 -16.95 -1.34 5.83
CA LEU A 100 -17.07 -2.31 6.92
C LEU A 100 -16.15 -3.51 6.71
N THR A 101 -16.08 -4.06 5.50
CA THR A 101 -15.15 -5.14 5.16
C THR A 101 -13.70 -4.70 5.33
N ALA A 102 -13.36 -3.47 4.93
CA ALA A 102 -12.04 -2.90 5.15
C ALA A 102 -11.69 -2.81 6.64
N ALA A 103 -12.62 -2.37 7.49
CA ALA A 103 -12.41 -2.32 8.95
C ALA A 103 -12.18 -3.73 9.53
N ILE A 104 -12.92 -4.74 9.06
CA ILE A 104 -12.73 -6.14 9.43
C ILE A 104 -11.32 -6.62 9.01
N PHE A 105 -10.87 -6.28 7.79
CA PHE A 105 -9.52 -6.63 7.33
C PHE A 105 -8.41 -5.97 8.12
N VAL A 106 -8.59 -4.71 8.53
CA VAL A 106 -7.66 -4.06 9.45
C VAL A 106 -7.61 -4.81 10.78
N GLY A 107 -8.76 -5.12 11.39
CA GLY A 107 -8.82 -5.90 12.63
C GLY A 107 -8.16 -7.29 12.50
N LEU A 108 -8.44 -8.00 11.41
CA LEU A 108 -7.83 -9.29 11.09
C LEU A 108 -6.30 -9.19 10.98
N ALA A 109 -5.79 -8.14 10.34
CA ALA A 109 -4.35 -7.94 10.21
C ALA A 109 -3.65 -7.76 11.57
N PHE A 110 -4.29 -7.06 12.52
CA PHE A 110 -3.78 -6.97 13.90
C PHE A 110 -3.79 -8.33 14.61
N ILE A 111 -4.82 -9.15 14.40
CA ILE A 111 -4.88 -10.52 14.93
C ILE A 111 -3.72 -11.35 14.36
N ILE A 112 -3.48 -11.31 13.05
CA ILE A 112 -2.42 -12.05 12.36
C ILE A 112 -1.04 -11.71 12.93
N VAL A 113 -0.81 -10.47 13.36
CA VAL A 113 0.48 -10.01 13.90
C VAL A 113 0.65 -10.30 15.41
N THR A 114 -0.42 -10.72 16.11
CA THR A 114 -0.36 -11.06 17.54
C THR A 114 0.75 -12.05 17.93
N PRO A 115 0.92 -13.21 17.25
CA PRO A 115 1.88 -14.25 17.66
C PRO A 115 3.36 -13.83 17.53
N PHE A 116 3.67 -12.70 16.91
CA PHE A 116 5.05 -12.21 16.81
C PHE A 116 5.51 -11.59 18.14
N HIS A 117 6.30 -12.31 18.94
CA HIS A 117 6.74 -11.86 20.27
C HIS A 117 8.19 -11.33 20.30
N ASN A 118 8.86 -11.22 19.15
CA ASN A 118 10.25 -10.76 19.10
C ASN A 118 10.36 -9.26 19.46
N GLU A 119 11.28 -8.92 20.38
CA GLU A 119 11.60 -7.56 20.84
C GLU A 119 11.79 -6.54 19.70
N ALA A 120 12.44 -6.95 18.60
CA ALA A 120 12.64 -6.11 17.42
C ALA A 120 11.34 -5.80 16.64
N ILE A 121 10.40 -6.75 16.60
CA ILE A 121 9.13 -6.62 15.88
C ILE A 121 8.10 -5.89 16.75
N LEU A 122 8.19 -5.99 18.08
CA LEU A 122 7.26 -5.37 19.03
C LEU A 122 7.05 -3.87 18.81
N LYS A 123 8.11 -3.13 18.47
CA LYS A 123 8.03 -1.67 18.21
C LYS A 123 7.35 -1.32 16.89
N LEU A 124 7.38 -2.23 15.92
CA LEU A 124 6.83 -2.04 14.56
C LEU A 124 5.56 -2.87 14.31
N LYS A 125 5.06 -3.59 15.33
CA LYS A 125 3.84 -4.41 15.27
C LYS A 125 2.65 -3.67 14.63
N PRO A 126 2.31 -2.42 15.00
CA PRO A 126 1.20 -1.70 14.36
C PRO A 126 1.45 -1.46 12.87
N ALA A 127 2.67 -1.08 12.49
CA ALA A 127 3.03 -0.82 11.11
C ALA A 127 3.05 -2.10 10.25
N LEU A 128 3.47 -3.22 10.82
CA LEU A 128 3.38 -4.55 10.20
C LEU A 128 1.92 -5.01 10.03
N ALA A 129 1.06 -4.77 11.03
CA ALA A 129 -0.37 -5.04 10.87
C ALA A 129 -0.98 -4.18 9.76
N VAL A 130 -0.57 -2.91 9.66
CA VAL A 130 -1.00 -2.02 8.58
C VAL A 130 -0.52 -2.50 7.21
N SER A 131 0.68 -3.05 7.06
CA SER A 131 1.14 -3.54 5.75
C SER A 131 0.30 -4.72 5.26
N ILE A 132 -0.08 -5.63 6.16
CA ILE A 132 -0.99 -6.74 5.88
C ILE A 132 -2.40 -6.21 5.57
N ALA A 133 -2.90 -5.26 6.35
CA ALA A 133 -4.20 -4.64 6.07
C ALA A 133 -4.21 -3.96 4.69
N HIS A 134 -3.15 -3.21 4.35
CA HIS A 134 -2.98 -2.57 3.05
C HIS A 134 -3.02 -3.58 1.90
N PHE A 135 -2.33 -4.72 2.06
CA PHE A 135 -2.41 -5.85 1.12
C PHE A 135 -3.86 -6.32 0.93
N LEU A 136 -4.59 -6.55 2.03
CA LEU A 136 -5.99 -7.00 2.00
C LEU A 136 -6.95 -5.96 1.41
N LEU A 137 -6.69 -4.67 1.58
CA LEU A 137 -7.44 -3.61 0.91
C LEU A 137 -7.23 -3.61 -0.60
N GLY A 138 -6.01 -3.91 -1.06
CA GLY A 138 -5.75 -4.15 -2.48
C GLY A 138 -6.56 -5.32 -3.02
N LEU A 139 -6.60 -6.43 -2.28
CA LEU A 139 -7.41 -7.59 -2.63
C LEU A 139 -8.92 -7.25 -2.65
N LEU A 140 -9.42 -6.51 -1.65
CA LEU A 140 -10.80 -6.01 -1.62
C LEU A 140 -11.13 -5.23 -2.89
N CYS A 141 -10.21 -4.36 -3.33
CA CYS A 141 -10.37 -3.58 -4.56
C CYS A 141 -10.49 -4.50 -5.78
N ILE A 142 -9.59 -5.47 -5.94
CA ILE A 142 -9.62 -6.41 -7.08
C ILE A 142 -10.94 -7.18 -7.11
N LEU A 143 -11.40 -7.68 -5.96
CA LEU A 143 -12.59 -8.51 -5.86
C LEU A 143 -13.90 -7.74 -6.03
N THR A 144 -13.94 -6.44 -5.69
CA THR A 144 -15.19 -5.66 -5.68
C THR A 144 -15.40 -4.78 -6.90
N ARG A 145 -14.31 -4.43 -7.61
CA ARG A 145 -14.32 -3.46 -8.70
C ARG A 145 -14.35 -4.17 -10.04
N ARG A 146 -15.20 -3.68 -10.95
CA ARG A 146 -15.35 -4.22 -12.31
C ARG A 146 -14.50 -3.50 -13.36
N ASN A 147 -14.10 -2.26 -13.08
CA ASN A 147 -13.26 -1.49 -13.99
C ASN A 147 -11.81 -2.01 -13.96
N ALA A 148 -11.23 -2.29 -15.13
CA ALA A 148 -9.89 -2.85 -15.25
C ALA A 148 -8.80 -1.94 -14.63
N VAL A 149 -8.91 -0.62 -14.76
CA VAL A 149 -7.95 0.31 -14.14
C VAL A 149 -8.05 0.27 -12.62
N LYS A 150 -9.27 0.16 -12.07
CA LYS A 150 -9.46 -0.02 -10.63
C LYS A 150 -8.88 -1.36 -10.14
N GLN A 151 -9.02 -2.43 -10.90
CA GLN A 151 -8.41 -3.73 -10.57
C GLN A 151 -6.88 -3.66 -10.61
N ILE A 152 -6.29 -2.99 -11.61
CA ILE A 152 -4.83 -2.75 -11.67
C ILE A 152 -4.38 -1.94 -10.45
N LEU A 153 -5.10 -0.88 -10.09
CA LEU A 153 -4.80 -0.12 -8.86
C LEU A 153 -4.92 -1.00 -7.60
N GLY A 154 -5.93 -1.87 -7.53
CA GLY A 154 -6.07 -2.86 -6.45
C GLY A 154 -4.87 -3.81 -6.36
N TYR A 155 -4.41 -4.30 -7.50
CA TYR A 155 -3.18 -5.10 -7.60
C TYR A 155 -1.96 -4.32 -7.11
N CYS A 156 -1.81 -3.06 -7.54
CA CYS A 156 -0.70 -2.22 -7.09
C CYS A 156 -0.73 -1.95 -5.57
N LEU A 157 -1.91 -1.76 -4.96
CA LEU A 157 -2.03 -1.66 -3.49
C LEU A 157 -1.64 -2.98 -2.81
N MET A 158 -2.08 -4.11 -3.37
CA MET A 158 -1.78 -5.44 -2.84
C MET A 158 -0.26 -5.69 -2.85
N GLU A 159 0.38 -5.46 -3.99
CA GLU A 159 1.83 -5.54 -4.19
C GLU A 159 2.59 -4.62 -3.22
N ASN A 160 2.19 -3.35 -3.11
CA ASN A 160 2.77 -2.39 -2.16
C ASN A 160 2.68 -2.88 -0.69
N GLY A 161 1.57 -3.52 -0.31
CA GLY A 161 1.41 -4.14 1.01
C GLY A 161 2.36 -5.30 1.26
N SER A 162 2.59 -6.13 0.24
CA SER A 162 3.58 -7.21 0.33
C SER A 162 5.01 -6.69 0.43
N HIS A 163 5.37 -5.66 -0.34
CA HIS A 163 6.68 -5.00 -0.28
C HIS A 163 6.94 -4.38 1.09
N LEU A 164 5.94 -3.70 1.65
CA LEU A 164 6.06 -3.12 2.98
C LEU A 164 6.22 -4.21 4.07
N THR A 165 5.47 -5.30 3.95
CA THR A 165 5.61 -6.46 4.87
C THR A 165 7.02 -7.05 4.78
N LEU A 166 7.55 -7.19 3.56
CA LEU A 166 8.90 -7.67 3.33
C LEU A 166 9.96 -6.73 3.93
N ALA A 167 9.80 -5.41 3.78
CA ALA A 167 10.68 -4.43 4.39
C ALA A 167 10.71 -4.54 5.92
N PHE A 168 9.58 -4.85 6.57
CA PHE A 168 9.55 -5.09 8.02
C PHE A 168 10.20 -6.40 8.44
N MET A 169 10.03 -7.46 7.67
CA MET A 169 10.44 -8.81 8.07
C MET A 169 11.86 -9.19 7.62
N ALA A 170 12.34 -8.63 6.52
CA ALA A 170 13.55 -9.07 5.83
C ALA A 170 14.59 -7.96 5.61
N TYR A 171 14.50 -6.83 6.32
CA TYR A 171 15.45 -5.71 6.18
C TYR A 171 16.93 -6.09 6.36
N ASN A 172 17.20 -7.17 7.10
CA ASN A 172 18.52 -7.69 7.41
C ASN A 172 18.94 -8.88 6.53
N ALA A 173 18.15 -9.24 5.51
CA ALA A 173 18.41 -10.32 4.58
C ALA A 173 18.69 -9.75 3.17
N PRO A 174 19.97 -9.58 2.76
CA PRO A 174 20.34 -8.86 1.54
C PRO A 174 19.66 -9.40 0.28
N GLU A 175 19.66 -10.72 0.09
CA GLU A 175 19.08 -11.38 -1.10
C GLU A 175 17.58 -11.11 -1.23
N THR A 176 16.85 -11.16 -0.11
CA THR A 176 15.40 -10.94 -0.09
C THR A 176 15.04 -9.49 -0.37
N VAL A 177 15.85 -8.54 0.11
CA VAL A 177 15.64 -7.11 -0.14
C VAL A 177 15.94 -6.76 -1.59
N GLU A 178 16.98 -7.35 -2.18
CA GLU A 178 17.30 -7.16 -3.61
C GLU A 178 16.16 -7.61 -4.52
N ILE A 179 15.51 -8.74 -4.21
CA ILE A 179 14.33 -9.21 -4.96
C ILE A 179 13.19 -8.18 -4.87
N GLY A 180 12.93 -7.63 -3.68
CA GLY A 180 11.89 -6.61 -3.48
C GLY A 180 12.16 -5.31 -4.23
N ILE A 181 13.44 -4.96 -4.47
CA ILE A 181 13.82 -3.77 -5.26
C ILE A 181 13.50 -3.95 -6.75
N LEU A 182 13.56 -5.19 -7.26
CA LEU A 182 13.41 -5.52 -8.68
C LEU A 182 11.95 -5.63 -9.14
N THR A 183 11.01 -5.75 -8.21
CA THR A 183 9.55 -5.88 -8.43
C THR A 183 8.84 -4.54 -8.25
#